data_AF-A0A350KL77-F1
#
_entry.id   AF-A0A350KL77-F1
#
_cell.length_a   1.000
_cell.length_b   1.000
_cell.length_c   1.000
_cell.angle_alpha   90.00
_cell.angle_beta   90.00
_cell.angle_gamma   90.00
#
_symmetry.space_group_name_H-M   'P 1'
#
loop_
_entity.id
_entity.type
_entity.pdbx_description
1 polymer ?
#
loop_
_entity_poly.entity_id
_entity_poly.type
_entity_poly.pdbx_seq_one_letter_code
_entity_poly.pdbx_strand_id
1 'polypeptide(L)'
;RYNKFPSVSFYWKMFGSNGIVKDDPEKNVTEQFTLCWNFNSYKSVLNTKFSGLISKKSRSPHFFRFRFFNRVCPKNPAYYAGLRNTQIRPDVQLNHYYSKSYDYFCNKKMIGRNLDAKEKFSLRQFFDNEHRAVDADYQIFRYMVELKTFDLDAWAEGRDA
;
A
#
# COMPACT_ATOMS: atom_id res chain seq x y z
N ARG A 1 2.16 21.66 -1.44
CA ARG A 1 1.27 21.59 -0.25
C ARG A 1 1.88 20.80 0.92
N TYR A 2 2.36 19.57 0.71
CA TYR A 2 2.73 18.66 1.82
C TYR A 2 4.20 18.71 2.28
N ASN A 3 5.09 19.41 1.57
CA ASN A 3 6.54 19.43 1.85
C ASN A 3 6.95 19.98 3.22
N LYS A 4 6.04 20.65 3.94
CA LYS A 4 6.26 21.14 5.31
C LYS A 4 6.05 20.07 6.39
N PHE A 5 5.47 18.92 6.03
CA PHE A 5 5.21 17.84 6.97
C PHE A 5 6.33 16.78 6.90
N PRO A 6 6.71 16.20 8.05
CA PRO A 6 7.74 15.16 8.12
C PRO A 6 7.28 13.83 7.51
N SER A 7 5.98 13.60 7.45
CA SER A 7 5.35 12.41 6.90
C SER A 7 3.97 12.75 6.39
N VAL A 8 3.54 12.09 5.32
CA VAL A 8 2.17 12.14 4.79
C VAL A 8 1.60 10.74 4.84
N SER A 9 0.36 10.61 5.31
CA SER A 9 -0.35 9.33 5.32
C SER A 9 -1.29 9.23 4.13
N PHE A 10 -1.34 8.03 3.55
CA PHE A 10 -2.16 7.66 2.40
C PHE A 10 -3.11 6.55 2.81
N TYR A 11 -4.23 6.46 2.11
CA TYR A 11 -5.13 5.34 2.28
C TYR A 11 -4.56 4.16 1.53
N TRP A 12 -4.40 3.06 2.24
CA TRP A 12 -3.85 1.82 1.73
C TRP A 12 -4.98 0.82 1.64
N LYS A 13 -5.57 0.73 0.44
CA LYS A 13 -6.74 -0.11 0.17
C LYS A 13 -6.24 -1.51 -0.18
N MET A 14 -6.63 -2.50 0.61
CA MET A 14 -6.17 -3.89 0.46
C MET A 14 -7.06 -4.63 -0.54
N PHE A 15 -6.47 -5.21 -1.57
CA PHE A 15 -7.15 -5.99 -2.60
C PHE A 15 -6.87 -7.49 -2.41
N GLY A 16 -7.91 -8.29 -2.62
CA GLY A 16 -7.90 -9.75 -2.59
C GLY A 16 -7.56 -10.37 -3.95
N SER A 17 -7.82 -11.68 -4.05
CA SER A 17 -7.54 -12.48 -5.24
C SER A 17 -8.67 -12.47 -6.27
N ASN A 18 -9.85 -11.94 -5.94
CA ASN A 18 -11.06 -12.12 -6.74
C ASN A 18 -11.46 -13.60 -6.95
N GLY A 19 -10.96 -14.53 -6.12
CA GLY A 19 -11.11 -15.96 -6.34
C GLY A 19 -10.28 -16.51 -7.49
N ILE A 20 -9.34 -15.72 -8.03
CA ILE A 20 -8.48 -16.11 -9.15
C ILE A 20 -7.40 -17.07 -8.64
N VAL A 21 -7.41 -18.30 -9.16
CA VAL A 21 -6.38 -19.29 -8.84
C VAL A 21 -5.07 -18.97 -9.54
N LYS A 22 -5.11 -18.64 -10.83
CA LYS A 22 -3.94 -18.31 -11.65
C LYS A 22 -4.22 -17.02 -12.43
N ASP A 23 -3.33 -16.05 -12.32
CA ASP A 23 -3.44 -14.76 -13.01
C ASP A 23 -3.07 -14.86 -14.48
N ASP A 24 -3.67 -13.96 -15.26
CA ASP A 24 -3.40 -13.78 -16.68
C ASP A 24 -2.22 -12.80 -16.84
N PRO A 25 -1.07 -13.24 -17.38
CA PRO A 25 0.10 -12.37 -17.52
C PRO A 25 -0.11 -11.25 -18.55
N GLU A 26 -1.07 -11.39 -19.46
CA GLU A 26 -1.36 -10.39 -20.50
C GLU A 26 -2.24 -9.23 -19.99
N LYS A 27 -2.76 -9.34 -18.76
CA LYS A 27 -3.64 -8.34 -18.16
C LYS A 27 -2.95 -7.58 -17.03
N ASN A 28 -3.24 -6.30 -16.94
CA ASN A 28 -2.79 -5.50 -15.81
C ASN A 28 -3.39 -6.01 -14.50
N VAL A 29 -2.59 -5.97 -13.43
CA VAL A 29 -3.04 -6.31 -12.06
C VAL A 29 -4.28 -5.50 -11.67
N THR A 30 -4.35 -4.23 -12.07
CA THR A 30 -5.47 -3.32 -11.80
C THR A 30 -6.78 -3.75 -12.44
N GLU A 31 -6.74 -4.57 -13.48
CA GLU A 31 -7.92 -5.04 -14.22
C GLU A 31 -8.40 -6.41 -13.74
N GLN A 32 -7.51 -7.19 -13.13
CA GLN A 32 -7.81 -8.55 -12.67
C GLN A 32 -8.32 -8.58 -11.22
N PHE A 33 -7.80 -7.71 -10.36
CA PHE A 33 -8.05 -7.74 -8.93
C PHE A 33 -8.80 -6.47 -8.51
N THR A 34 -10.08 -6.62 -8.17
CA THR A 34 -11.00 -5.49 -7.93
C THR A 34 -11.78 -5.62 -6.63
N LEU A 35 -11.81 -6.82 -6.02
CA LEU A 35 -12.36 -7.02 -4.69
C LEU A 35 -11.35 -6.58 -3.63
N CYS A 36 -11.84 -5.85 -2.65
CA CYS A 36 -11.04 -5.13 -1.68
C CYS A 36 -11.73 -5.05 -0.32
N TRP A 37 -10.96 -4.70 0.70
CA TRP A 37 -11.49 -4.55 2.04
C TRP A 37 -12.49 -3.40 2.13
N ASN A 38 -13.53 -3.55 2.93
CA ASN A 38 -14.51 -2.48 3.20
C ASN A 38 -13.98 -1.38 4.13
N PHE A 39 -12.73 -1.49 4.60
CA PHE A 39 -12.04 -0.46 5.36
C PHE A 39 -10.66 -0.17 4.77
N ASN A 40 -10.17 1.04 5.04
CA ASN A 40 -8.84 1.45 4.61
C ASN A 40 -7.81 1.19 5.72
N SER A 41 -6.66 0.66 5.32
CA SER A 41 -5.45 0.72 6.12
C SER A 41 -4.71 2.04 5.85
N TYR A 42 -3.64 2.30 6.59
CA TYR A 42 -2.85 3.51 6.46
C TYR A 42 -1.41 3.15 6.14
N LYS A 43 -0.83 3.91 5.21
CA LYS A 43 0.60 3.86 4.92
C LYS A 43 1.17 5.26 4.95
N SER A 44 2.39 5.39 5.47
CA SER A 44 3.06 6.68 5.56
C SER A 44 4.21 6.77 4.56
N VAL A 45 4.38 7.92 3.92
CA VAL A 45 5.60 8.26 3.17
C VAL A 45 6.39 9.29 3.96
N LEU A 46 7.67 9.01 4.14
CA LEU A 46 8.62 9.88 4.82
C LEU A 46 9.02 11.03 3.89
N ASN A 47 8.99 12.25 4.43
CA ASN A 47 9.71 13.36 3.83
C ASN A 47 11.17 13.33 4.31
N THR A 48 12.09 12.97 3.41
CA THR A 48 13.51 12.72 3.73
C THR A 48 14.25 13.95 4.26
N LYS A 49 13.74 15.17 3.99
CA LYS A 49 14.22 16.42 4.61
C LYS A 49 14.18 16.37 6.14
N PHE A 50 13.25 15.60 6.71
CA PHE A 50 13.05 15.45 8.14
C PHE A 50 13.64 14.14 8.70
N SER A 51 14.44 13.42 7.92
CA SER A 51 14.98 12.10 8.31
C SER A 51 15.80 12.15 9.61
N GLY A 52 16.53 13.23 9.86
CA GLY A 52 17.27 13.46 11.11
C GLY A 52 16.38 13.61 12.36
N LEU A 53 15.08 13.84 12.18
CA LEU A 53 14.11 13.85 13.27
C LEU A 53 13.52 12.48 13.57
N ILE A 54 13.81 11.44 12.77
CA ILE A 54 13.31 10.10 13.04
C ILE A 54 13.90 9.58 14.35
N SER A 55 13.02 9.12 15.23
CA SER A 55 13.40 8.50 16.49
C SER A 55 14.05 7.13 16.24
N LYS A 56 15.14 6.84 16.94
CA LYS A 56 15.68 5.47 17.04
C LYS A 56 14.67 4.44 17.57
N LYS A 57 13.58 4.91 18.21
CA LYS A 57 12.47 4.05 18.68
C LYS A 57 11.42 3.79 17.59
N SER A 58 11.60 4.29 16.38
CA SER A 58 10.77 3.95 15.22
C SER A 58 11.12 2.53 14.77
N ARG A 59 10.15 1.61 14.83
CA ARG A 59 10.37 0.18 14.53
C ARG A 59 9.66 -0.30 13.27
N SER A 60 8.77 0.51 12.71
CA SER A 60 7.97 0.13 11.56
C SER A 60 8.33 1.02 10.36
N PRO A 61 8.56 0.43 9.17
CA PRO A 61 8.71 1.21 7.94
C PRO A 61 7.38 1.78 7.44
N HIS A 62 6.25 1.38 8.03
CA HIS A 62 4.92 1.87 7.67
C HIS A 62 4.50 3.11 8.48
N PHE A 63 5.22 3.36 9.58
CA PHE A 63 4.81 4.23 10.66
C PHE A 63 6.04 4.90 11.31
N PHE A 64 6.32 6.13 10.90
CA PHE A 64 7.49 6.86 11.38
C PHE A 64 7.19 7.56 12.72
N ARG A 65 8.12 7.42 13.66
CA ARG A 65 8.10 8.17 14.91
C ARG A 65 9.12 9.29 14.84
N PHE A 66 8.68 10.53 15.03
CA PHE A 66 9.54 11.70 15.01
C PHE A 66 9.86 12.18 16.43
N ARG A 67 10.99 12.85 16.58
CA ARG A 67 11.42 13.54 17.79
C ARG A 67 11.34 15.05 17.57
N PHE A 68 10.45 15.70 18.31
CA PHE A 68 10.30 17.16 18.34
C PHE A 68 10.52 17.64 19.77
N PHE A 69 11.31 18.71 19.95
CA PHE A 69 11.60 19.27 21.28
C PHE A 69 12.03 18.23 22.32
N ASN A 70 12.92 17.30 21.92
CA ASN A 70 13.37 16.15 22.71
C ASN A 70 12.28 15.16 23.17
N ARG A 71 11.04 15.31 22.70
CA ARG A 71 9.93 14.37 22.94
C ARG A 71 9.69 13.53 21.70
N VAL A 72 9.44 12.23 21.88
CA VAL A 72 9.09 11.33 20.78
C VAL A 72 7.57 11.33 20.62
N CYS A 73 7.09 11.51 19.40
CA CYS A 73 5.67 11.36 19.07
C CYS A 73 5.10 10.00 19.56
N PRO A 74 3.77 9.90 19.76
CA PRO A 74 3.10 8.74 20.35
C PRO A 74 3.55 7.39 19.77
N LYS A 75 3.50 6.35 20.60
CA LYS A 75 3.97 4.98 20.23
C LYS A 75 3.24 4.42 19.00
N ASN A 76 1.98 4.78 18.80
CA ASN A 76 1.18 4.35 17.66
C ASN A 76 0.82 5.54 16.77
N PRO A 77 1.50 5.78 15.64
CA PRO A 77 1.15 6.85 14.73
C PRO A 77 -0.13 6.58 13.91
N ALA A 78 -0.66 5.34 13.90
CA ALA A 78 -2.02 5.10 13.40
C ALA A 78 -3.09 5.82 14.23
N TYR A 79 -2.73 6.28 15.44
CA TYR A 79 -3.56 7.17 16.25
C TYR A 79 -3.98 8.42 15.49
N TYR A 80 -3.12 9.01 14.65
CA TYR A 80 -3.48 10.19 13.85
C TYR A 80 -4.57 9.92 12.81
N ALA A 81 -4.70 8.67 12.38
CA ALA A 81 -5.68 8.22 11.42
C ALA A 81 -7.03 7.84 12.07
N GLY A 82 -7.00 7.34 13.31
CA GLY A 82 -8.19 6.92 14.07
C GLY A 82 -8.84 8.00 14.94
N LEU A 83 -8.28 9.22 15.00
CA LEU A 83 -8.80 10.32 15.83
C LEU A 83 -10.10 10.96 15.30
N ARG A 84 -10.69 10.43 14.22
CA ARG A 84 -11.91 10.99 13.63
C ARG A 84 -12.98 9.92 13.51
N ASN A 85 -14.20 10.25 13.94
CA ASN A 85 -15.38 9.42 13.75
C ASN A 85 -15.76 9.27 12.27
N THR A 86 -15.36 10.23 11.44
CA THR A 86 -15.56 10.20 9.98
C THR A 86 -14.26 9.84 9.30
N GLN A 87 -14.32 8.87 8.38
CA GLN A 87 -13.22 8.56 7.50
C GLN A 87 -12.87 9.81 6.67
N ILE A 88 -11.63 10.28 6.79
CA ILE A 88 -11.15 11.45 6.02
C ILE A 88 -11.21 11.07 4.54
N ARG A 89 -11.92 11.83 3.70
CA ARG A 89 -11.82 11.63 2.25
C ARG A 89 -10.37 11.85 1.84
N PRO A 90 -9.62 10.81 1.41
CA PRO A 90 -8.21 10.97 1.15
C PRO A 90 -8.03 11.78 -0.13
N ASP A 91 -6.99 12.62 -0.18
CA ASP A 91 -6.55 13.23 -1.43
C ASP A 91 -5.96 12.16 -2.39
N VAL A 92 -5.48 11.04 -1.83
CA VAL A 92 -4.81 9.95 -2.57
C VAL A 92 -5.12 8.58 -1.97
N GLN A 93 -5.51 7.64 -2.83
CA GLN A 93 -5.63 6.21 -2.53
C GLN A 93 -4.45 5.45 -3.15
N LEU A 94 -3.88 4.52 -2.39
CA LEU A 94 -2.88 3.56 -2.85
C LEU A 94 -3.47 2.16 -2.82
N ASN A 95 -3.62 1.55 -4.00
CA ASN A 95 -4.09 0.17 -4.11
C ASN A 95 -2.98 -0.81 -3.70
N HIS A 96 -3.31 -1.75 -2.82
CA HIS A 96 -2.43 -2.83 -2.40
C HIS A 96 -2.97 -4.19 -2.80
N TYR A 97 -2.46 -4.70 -3.92
CA TYR A 97 -2.73 -6.06 -4.36
C TYR A 97 -1.94 -7.04 -3.50
N TYR A 98 -2.50 -7.36 -2.33
CA TYR A 98 -1.83 -8.14 -1.30
C TYR A 98 -1.73 -9.61 -1.74
N SER A 99 -2.87 -10.26 -1.98
CA SER A 99 -2.88 -11.67 -2.36
C SER A 99 -2.48 -11.88 -3.82
N LYS A 100 -2.98 -11.04 -4.74
CA LYS A 100 -3.08 -11.37 -6.17
C LYS A 100 -3.71 -12.76 -6.33
N SER A 101 -3.31 -13.55 -7.32
CA SER A 101 -3.80 -14.92 -7.50
C SER A 101 -3.34 -15.85 -6.36
N TYR A 102 -4.06 -16.96 -6.16
CA TYR A 102 -3.67 -18.02 -5.24
C TYR A 102 -2.26 -18.55 -5.57
N ASP A 103 -2.00 -18.82 -6.85
CA ASP A 103 -0.71 -19.33 -7.33
C ASP A 103 0.43 -18.35 -7.04
N TYR A 104 0.23 -17.05 -7.29
CA TYR A 104 1.21 -16.02 -6.94
C TYR A 104 1.49 -16.02 -5.42
N PHE A 105 0.45 -16.10 -4.59
CA PHE A 105 0.61 -16.11 -3.14
C PHE A 105 1.46 -17.30 -2.69
N CYS A 106 1.12 -18.51 -3.14
CA CYS A 106 1.83 -19.74 -2.80
C CYS A 106 3.27 -19.75 -3.31
N ASN A 107 3.49 -19.42 -4.58
CA ASN A 107 4.78 -19.63 -5.25
C ASN A 107 5.75 -18.45 -5.11
N LYS A 108 5.26 -17.23 -4.86
CA LYS A 108 6.12 -16.05 -4.72
C LYS A 108 6.11 -15.51 -3.30
N LYS A 109 4.92 -15.28 -2.74
CA LYS A 109 4.83 -14.55 -1.47
C LYS A 109 5.18 -15.39 -0.26
N MET A 110 4.69 -16.63 -0.20
CA MET A 110 5.06 -17.58 0.86
C MET A 110 6.54 -17.97 0.76
N ILE A 111 7.03 -18.29 -0.44
CA ILE A 111 8.43 -18.69 -0.64
C ILE A 111 9.39 -17.53 -0.34
N GLY A 112 9.15 -16.33 -0.89
CA GLY A 112 10.05 -15.19 -0.71
C GLY A 112 10.24 -14.76 0.75
N ARG A 113 9.27 -15.05 1.62
CA ARG A 113 9.34 -14.77 3.07
C ARG A 113 9.82 -15.95 3.90
N ASN A 114 9.79 -17.17 3.37
CA ASN A 114 10.44 -18.33 4.00
C ASN A 114 11.97 -18.21 4.07
N LEU A 115 12.57 -17.21 3.41
CA LEU A 115 13.97 -16.83 3.59
C LEU A 115 14.26 -16.17 4.95
N ASP A 116 13.23 -15.74 5.68
CA ASP A 116 13.32 -15.27 7.07
C ASP A 116 12.51 -16.22 7.98
N ALA A 117 13.21 -17.01 8.79
CA ALA A 117 12.61 -18.05 9.63
C ALA A 117 11.57 -17.50 10.65
N LYS A 118 11.57 -16.18 10.90
CA LYS A 118 10.68 -15.52 11.86
C LYS A 118 9.35 -15.05 11.28
N GLU A 119 9.21 -14.95 9.96
CA GLU A 119 7.98 -14.44 9.31
C GLU A 119 7.54 -15.34 8.16
N LYS A 120 6.82 -16.43 8.48
CA LYS A 120 6.23 -17.30 7.46
C LYS A 120 4.81 -16.85 7.13
N PHE A 121 4.55 -16.58 5.84
CA PHE A 121 3.18 -16.46 5.38
C PHE A 121 2.51 -17.83 5.31
N SER A 122 1.22 -17.88 5.63
CA SER A 122 0.39 -19.10 5.66
C SER A 122 -0.84 -18.94 4.78
N LEU A 123 -1.42 -20.08 4.36
CA LEU A 123 -2.72 -20.09 3.69
C LEU A 123 -3.83 -19.49 4.56
N ARG A 124 -3.71 -19.59 5.88
CA ARG A 124 -4.62 -18.88 6.80
C ARG A 124 -4.60 -17.37 6.55
N GLN A 125 -3.43 -16.76 6.39
CA GLN A 125 -3.33 -15.33 6.10
C GLN A 125 -3.84 -14.96 4.71
N PHE A 126 -3.74 -15.87 3.72
CA PHE A 126 -4.38 -15.68 2.43
C PHE A 126 -5.90 -15.61 2.60
N PHE A 127 -6.52 -16.64 3.18
CA PHE A 127 -7.97 -16.67 3.37
C PHE A 127 -8.48 -15.56 4.30
N ASP A 128 -7.72 -15.19 5.34
CA ASP A 128 -8.03 -14.04 6.18
C ASP A 128 -8.06 -12.72 5.38
N ASN A 129 -7.26 -12.58 4.32
CA ASN A 129 -7.34 -11.44 3.42
C ASN A 129 -8.55 -11.54 2.50
N GLU A 130 -8.83 -12.73 1.95
CA GLU A 130 -9.96 -12.96 1.05
C GLU A 130 -11.31 -12.72 1.75
N HIS A 131 -11.49 -13.22 2.96
CA HIS A 131 -12.74 -13.02 3.72
C HIS A 131 -13.01 -11.55 4.10
N ARG A 132 -11.97 -10.70 4.07
CA ARG A 132 -12.12 -9.25 4.27
C ARG A 132 -12.42 -8.51 2.97
N ALA A 133 -12.11 -9.10 1.81
CA ALA A 133 -12.27 -8.48 0.50
C ALA A 133 -13.71 -8.59 0.00
N VAL A 134 -14.62 -7.82 0.61
CA VAL A 134 -16.07 -7.92 0.41
C VAL A 134 -16.65 -6.86 -0.52
N ASP A 135 -15.89 -5.81 -0.85
CA ASP A 135 -16.35 -4.70 -1.70
C ASP A 135 -15.59 -4.67 -3.02
N ALA A 136 -16.25 -4.20 -4.09
CA ALA A 136 -15.58 -3.92 -5.36
C ALA A 136 -15.12 -2.46 -5.44
N ASP A 137 -13.90 -2.23 -5.94
CA ASP A 137 -13.35 -0.88 -6.20
C ASP A 137 -12.80 -0.79 -7.63
N TYR A 138 -13.43 0.08 -8.42
CA TYR A 138 -13.08 0.36 -9.81
C TYR A 138 -12.47 1.75 -10.01
N GLN A 139 -12.12 2.48 -8.94
CA GLN A 139 -11.64 3.87 -9.03
C GLN A 139 -10.37 3.98 -9.89
N ILE A 140 -9.53 2.95 -9.91
CA ILE A 140 -8.31 2.91 -10.72
C ILE A 140 -8.59 2.92 -12.23
N PHE A 141 -9.79 2.46 -12.65
CA PHE A 141 -10.13 2.35 -14.07
C PHE A 141 -10.16 3.70 -14.80
N ARG A 142 -10.36 4.80 -14.07
CA ARG A 142 -10.31 6.16 -14.64
C ARG A 142 -8.95 6.53 -15.24
N TYR A 143 -7.89 5.81 -14.87
CA TYR A 143 -6.52 6.04 -15.35
C TYR A 143 -6.04 5.00 -16.36
N MET A 144 -6.87 4.02 -16.73
CA MET A 144 -6.41 2.88 -17.52
C MET A 144 -6.12 3.23 -18.98
N VAL A 145 -6.84 4.20 -19.55
CA VAL A 145 -6.53 4.72 -20.89
C VAL A 145 -5.16 5.37 -20.86
N GLU A 146 -4.95 6.34 -19.97
CA GLU A 146 -3.66 7.01 -19.79
C GLU A 146 -2.52 6.01 -19.60
N LEU A 147 -2.69 5.01 -18.71
CA LEU A 147 -1.67 3.99 -18.46
C LEU A 147 -1.33 3.16 -19.69
N LYS A 148 -2.33 2.78 -20.49
CA LYS A 148 -2.16 1.91 -21.67
C LYS A 148 -1.63 2.66 -22.89
N THR A 149 -1.88 3.96 -22.97
CA THR A 149 -1.41 4.81 -24.07
C THR A 149 -0.18 5.64 -23.69
N PHE A 150 0.35 5.49 -22.48
CA PHE A 150 1.51 6.24 -22.02
C PHE A 150 2.76 5.77 -22.76
N ASP A 151 3.33 6.66 -23.55
CA ASP A 151 4.62 6.47 -24.19
C ASP A 151 5.74 6.87 -23.21
N LEU A 152 6.30 5.86 -22.54
CA LEU A 152 7.37 6.06 -21.57
C LEU A 152 8.65 6.56 -22.25
N ASP A 153 8.92 6.11 -23.47
CA ASP A 153 10.17 6.40 -24.17
C ASP A 153 10.17 7.86 -24.63
N ALA A 154 9.10 8.31 -25.28
CA ALA A 154 8.94 9.71 -25.67
C ALA A 154 8.96 10.65 -24.45
N TRP A 155 8.37 10.24 -23.32
CA TRP A 155 8.40 11.04 -22.09
C TRP A 155 9.79 11.08 -21.44
N ALA A 156 10.57 10.01 -21.55
CA ALA A 156 11.94 9.95 -21.02
C ALA A 156 12.88 10.83 -21.85
N GLU A 157 12.81 10.75 -23.19
CA GLU A 157 13.61 11.55 -24.11
C GLU A 157 13.40 13.06 -23.92
N GLY A 158 12.16 13.47 -23.63
CA GLY A 158 11.81 14.88 -23.38
C GLY A 158 12.31 15.46 -22.04
N ARG A 159 12.99 14.69 -21.19
CA ARG A 159 13.52 15.16 -19.89
C ARG A 159 15.03 15.31 -19.83
N ASP A 160 15.74 14.77 -20.81
CA ASP A 160 17.18 14.93 -20.97
C ASP A 160 17.54 16.12 -21.90
N ALA A 161 16.53 16.85 -22.38
CA ALA A 161 16.63 18.11 -23.14
C ALA A 161 16.34 19.33 -22.26
#